data_AF-A0A1Q3QXQ6-F1
#
_entry.id   AF-A0A1Q3QXQ6-F1
#
_cell.length_a   1.000
_cell.length_b   1.000
_cell.length_c   1.000
_cell.angle_alpha   90.00
_cell.angle_beta   90.00
_cell.angle_gamma   90.00
#
_symmetry.space_group_name_H-M   'P 1'
#
loop_
_entity.id
_entity.type
_entity.pdbx_description
1 polymer ?
#
loop_
_entity_poly.entity_id
_entity_poly.type
_entity_poly.pdbx_seq_one_letter_code
_entity_poly.pdbx_strand_id
1 'polypeptide(L)' 'MSCISCAARVKRTLKGLDGVQHVEVSLEYREVTVRFSPDKVTPEHLEAAISQLGYKAGKSRVVESK' A
#
# COMPACT_ATOMS: atom_id res chain seq x y z
N MET A 1 3.16 -10.80 5.39
CA MET A 1 1.72 -11.15 5.44
C MET A 1 1.56 -12.62 5.10
N SER A 2 0.77 -13.39 5.86
CA SER A 2 0.48 -14.82 5.58
C SER A 2 -1.02 -15.13 5.45
N CYS A 3 -1.88 -14.11 5.50
CA CYS A 3 -3.33 -14.29 5.52
C CYS A 3 -4.01 -13.48 4.42
N ILE A 4 -4.85 -14.15 3.63
CA ILE A 4 -5.60 -13.57 2.50
C ILE A 4 -6.52 -12.43 2.96
N SER A 5 -7.12 -12.56 4.14
CA SER A 5 -7.98 -11.52 4.71
C SER A 5 -7.20 -10.26 5.12
N CYS A 6 -5.98 -10.41 5.63
CA CYS A 6 -5.09 -9.29 5.95
C CYS A 6 -4.68 -8.52 4.69
N ALA A 7 -4.36 -9.23 3.60
CA ALA A 7 -4.04 -8.61 2.32
C ALA A 7 -5.24 -7.85 1.72
N ALA A 8 -6.44 -8.44 1.79
CA ALA A 8 -7.66 -7.79 1.34
C ALA A 8 -7.96 -6.51 2.14
N ARG A 9 -7.72 -6.53 3.46
CA ARG A 9 -7.90 -5.35 4.33
C ARG A 9 -6.95 -4.23 3.93
N VAL A 10 -5.65 -4.51 3.79
CA VAL A 10 -4.67 -3.51 3.34
C VAL A 10 -5.01 -2.96 1.96
N LYS A 11 -5.37 -3.81 1.00
CA LYS A 11 -5.79 -3.36 -0.34
C LYS A 11 -6.96 -2.39 -0.29
N ARG A 12 -8.00 -2.68 0.51
CA ARG A 12 -9.18 -1.82 0.65
C ARG A 12 -8.83 -0.48 1.29
N THR A 13 -8.02 -0.48 2.35
CA THR A 13 -7.60 0.76 3.02
C THR A 13 -6.81 1.66 2.08
N LEU A 14 -5.82 1.10 1.36
CA LEU A 14 -5.02 1.89 0.41
C LEU A 14 -5.85 2.40 -0.76
N LYS A 15 -6.77 1.58 -1.29
CA LYS A 15 -7.66 2.00 -2.39
C LYS A 15 -8.64 3.11 -1.97
N GLY A 16 -8.89 3.27 -0.67
CA GLY A 16 -9.73 4.35 -0.14
C GLY A 16 -9.03 5.70 0.02
N LEU A 17 -7.71 5.76 -0.16
CA LEU A 17 -6.96 7.01 -0.06
C LEU A 17 -7.12 7.85 -1.33
N ASP A 18 -7.39 9.15 -1.17
CA ASP A 18 -7.49 10.06 -2.31
C ASP A 18 -6.13 10.17 -3.02
N GLY A 19 -6.12 9.95 -4.33
CA GLY A 19 -4.89 9.92 -5.12
C GLY A 19 -4.32 8.51 -5.37
N VAL A 20 -4.87 7.46 -4.75
CA VAL A 20 -4.51 6.08 -5.11
C VAL A 20 -5.29 5.63 -6.35
N GLN A 21 -4.55 5.29 -7.41
CA GLN A 21 -5.11 4.87 -8.69
C GLN A 21 -5.20 3.35 -8.80
N HIS A 22 -4.18 2.66 -8.28
CA HIS A 22 -4.09 1.20 -8.36
C HIS A 22 -3.39 0.61 -7.13
N VAL A 23 -3.84 -0.58 -6.70
CA VAL A 23 -3.23 -1.34 -5.59
C VAL A 23 -3.17 -2.82 -5.94
N GLU A 24 -1.97 -3.37 -5.91
CA GLU A 24 -1.70 -4.80 -5.99
C GLU A 24 -1.01 -5.29 -4.73
N VAL A 25 -1.36 -6.51 -4.32
CA VAL A 25 -0.77 -7.15 -3.15
C VAL A 25 -0.24 -8.51 -3.59
N SER A 26 1.06 -8.71 -3.46
CA SER A 26 1.70 -10.00 -3.67
C SER A 26 1.91 -10.70 -2.33
N LEU A 27 1.17 -11.78 -2.09
CA LEU A 27 1.36 -12.61 -0.90
C LEU A 27 2.65 -13.45 -0.98
N GLU A 28 3.04 -13.84 -2.20
CA GLU A 28 4.24 -14.63 -2.46
C GLU A 28 5.50 -13.85 -2.07
N TYR A 29 5.63 -12.61 -2.55
CA TYR A 29 6.76 -11.74 -2.24
C TYR A 29 6.54 -10.91 -0.96
N ARG A 30 5.34 -10.95 -0.38
CA ARG A 30 4.92 -10.14 0.79
C ARG A 30 5.05 -8.63 0.53
N GLU A 31 4.80 -8.22 -0.70
CA GLU A 31 4.94 -6.84 -1.17
C GLU A 31 3.58 -6.25 -1.56
N VAL A 32 3.49 -4.93 -1.48
CA VAL A 32 2.32 -4.17 -1.94
C VAL A 32 2.81 -3.12 -2.92
N THR A 33 2.22 -3.12 -4.12
CA THR A 33 2.52 -2.13 -5.15
C THR A 33 1.35 -1.19 -5.26
N VAL A 34 1.61 0.11 -5.09
CA VAL A 34 0.60 1.15 -5.17
C VAL A 34 0.98 2.12 -6.28
N ARG A 35 0.07 2.36 -7.21
CA ARG A 35 0.15 3.50 -8.12
C ARG A 35 -0.66 4.63 -7.54
N PHE A 36 -0.02 5.76 -7.32
CA PHE A 36 -0.63 6.92 -6.71
C PHE A 36 -0.14 8.21 -7.36
N SER A 37 -0.91 9.28 -7.19
CA SER A 37 -0.54 10.63 -7.60
C SER A 37 0.28 11.29 -6.48
N PRO A 38 1.57 11.62 -6.71
CA PRO A 38 2.41 12.23 -5.69
C PRO A 38 1.92 13.62 -5.24
N ASP A 39 1.10 14.30 -6.05
CA ASP A 39 0.45 15.58 -5.71
C ASP A 39 -0.64 15.44 -4.63
N LYS A 40 -1.16 14.23 -4.42
CA LYS A 40 -2.31 13.96 -3.54
C LYS A 40 -1.96 13.10 -2.33
N VAL A 41 -1.07 12.13 -2.51
CA VAL A 41 -0.70 11.18 -1.45
C VAL A 41 0.79 10.88 -1.54
N THR A 42 1.45 10.77 -0.38
CA THR A 42 2.88 10.46 -0.29
C THR A 42 3.10 9.02 0.17
N PRO A 43 4.30 8.45 -0.06
CA PRO A 43 4.64 7.13 0.49
C PRO A 43 4.40 7.02 1.99
N GLU A 44 4.69 8.08 2.76
CA GLU A 44 4.50 8.10 4.21
C GLU A 44 3.02 7.98 4.60
N HIS A 45 2.10 8.57 3.82
CA HIS A 45 0.66 8.41 4.03
C HIS A 45 0.21 6.96 3.81
N LEU A 46 0.76 6.29 2.79
CA LEU A 46 0.47 4.88 2.52
C LEU A 46 0.98 3.99 3.67
N GLU A 47 2.21 4.25 4.14
CA GLU A 47 2.79 3.54 5.29
C GLU A 47 1.99 3.78 6.58
N ALA A 48 1.58 5.02 6.84
CA ALA A 48 0.76 5.37 7.99
C ALA A 48 -0.59 4.65 7.96
N ALA A 49 -1.25 4.58 6.79
CA ALA A 49 -2.50 3.85 6.63
C ALA A 49 -2.35 2.34 6.90
N ILE A 50 -1.22 1.74 6.52
CA ILE A 50 -0.90 0.35 6.85
C ILE A 50 -0.63 0.19 8.36
N SER A 51 0.08 1.15 8.96
CA SER A 51 0.37 1.18 10.40
C SER A 51 -0.89 1.28 11.26
N GLN A 52 -1.89 2.06 10.83
CA GLN A 52 -3.19 2.18 11.50
C GLN A 52 -3.97 0.86 11.54
N LEU A 53 -3.70 -0.07 10.61
CA LEU A 53 -4.28 -1.41 10.62
C LEU A 53 -3.56 -2.36 11.60
N GLY A 54 -2.52 -1.89 12.30
CA GLY A 54 -1.68 -2.69 13.19
C GLY A 54 -0.58 -3.46 12.46
N TYR A 55 -0.33 -3.18 11.18
CA TYR A 55 0.73 -3.82 10.40
C TYR A 55 1.93 -2.88 10.27
N LYS A 56 3.14 -3.42 10.49
CA LYS A 56 4.36 -2.67 10.21
C LYS A 56 4.68 -2.78 8.72
N ALA A 57 4.58 -1.68 7.99
CA ALA A 57 5.09 -1.62 6.63
C ALA A 57 6.62 -1.80 6.66
N GLY A 58 7.16 -2.59 5.73
CA GLY A 58 8.61 -2.68 5.52
C GLY A 58 9.14 -1.42 4.83
N LYS A 59 10.41 -1.41 4.43
CA LYS A 59 10.98 -0.32 3.63
C LYS A 59 10.19 -0.17 2.32
N SER A 60 9.52 0.95 2.13
CA SER A 60 8.93 1.29 0.84
C SER A 60 10.04 1.62 -0.16
N ARG A 61 9.82 1.26 -1.43
CA ARG A 61 10.68 1.66 -2.53
C ARG A 61 9.80 2.32 -3.58
N VAL A 62 10.02 3.61 -3.78
CA VAL A 62 9.38 4.34 -4.88
C VAL A 62 10.04 3.89 -6.18
N VAL A 63 9.24 3.42 -7.13
CA VAL A 63 9.69 3.03 -8.45
C VAL A 63 8.98 3.96 -9.44
N GLU A 64 9.68 4.99 -9.90
CA GLU A 64 9.17 5.87 -10.95
C GLU A 64 9.08 5.09 -12.26
N SER A 65 7.88 4.97 -12.82
CA SER A 65 7.71 4.47 -14.18
C SER A 65 8.05 5.61 -15.13
N LYS A 66 9.24 5.52 -15.75
CA LYS A 66 9.72 6.44 -16.78
C LYS A 66 8.81 6.44 -18.01
#